data_AF-A0A9E4NJH3-F1
#
_entry.id   AF-A0A9E4NJH3-F1
#
_cell.length_a   1.000
_cell.length_b   1.000
_cell.length_c   1.000
_cell.angle_alpha   90.00
_cell.angle_beta   90.00
_cell.angle_gamma   90.00
#
_symmetry.space_group_name_H-M   'P 1'
#
loop_
_entity.id
_entity.type
_entity.pdbx_description
1 polymer ?
#
loop_
_entity_poly.entity_id
_entity_poly.type
_entity_poly.pdbx_seq_one_letter_code
_entity_poly.pdbx_strand_id
1 'polypeptide(L)'
;MTIDNLQPRFKGDNEALRILLAALQGGDRSAWGQLVRESHAGDPVDLTGINLDGLDLTGVSFWKVCLRDSTLRGACVENVDFRDADLANSDLREMRAAGADFGWSSLDGANLSGSDCSGSNFEEVHAERTNFSHCLLNGCNFRKTRLAYSLFNSCDLAGANLYNADLGSAEIRGTDLSGADLRFAILTYATLAHVNLSGADLERSWVFGVSAWDIQVDEDTKESELGIDRSRHPWLAWNHSLPQCTAPGLEFAQLLGLVYGNQKLGRLIDAVSRRMVLILGRFSPDRLAVLTALHEDLRSRDLAPVIFNFDGPEEKNVTETVRVLGGLAGWVVADLSDPKSVPQEIGALVPSYPNVPLIPIIQGDQDPYAMFPDWQDEHNVLETIRYKDADDLTGRVENEMLNRVAAFREGQESHRQIREENERLREEVERLKRELAERHS
;
A
#
# COMPACT_ATOMS: atom_id res chain seq x y z
N MET A 1 -18.38 9.68 46.72
CA MET A 1 -19.27 9.53 45.55
C MET A 1 -20.64 9.15 46.04
N THR A 2 -21.65 10.01 45.85
CA THR A 2 -23.06 9.64 46.02
C THR A 2 -23.60 9.08 44.71
N ILE A 3 -24.47 8.07 44.80
CA ILE A 3 -25.13 7.38 43.69
C ILE A 3 -25.82 8.36 42.72
N ASP A 4 -26.19 9.55 43.19
CA ASP A 4 -26.91 10.57 42.44
C ASP A 4 -26.12 11.21 41.27
N ASN A 5 -24.78 11.10 41.26
CA ASN A 5 -23.95 11.59 40.14
C ASN A 5 -23.75 10.56 39.01
N LEU A 6 -24.28 9.33 39.15
CA LEU A 6 -24.04 8.20 38.22
C LEU A 6 -25.18 7.94 37.22
N GLN A 7 -26.24 8.77 37.21
CA GLN A 7 -27.58 8.26 36.86
C GLN A 7 -28.25 8.55 35.50
N PRO A 8 -27.81 9.40 34.55
CA PRO A 8 -28.61 9.55 33.34
C PRO A 8 -28.58 8.30 32.42
N ARG A 9 -27.53 7.45 32.51
CA ARG A 9 -27.28 6.37 31.54
C ARG A 9 -27.12 4.97 32.13
N PHE A 10 -26.87 4.84 33.43
CA PHE A 10 -26.72 3.53 34.07
C PHE A 10 -28.01 2.71 33.99
N LYS A 11 -27.91 1.48 33.48
CA LYS A 11 -29.03 0.53 33.34
C LYS A 11 -28.75 -0.85 33.95
N GLY A 12 -27.59 -0.98 34.60
CA GLY A 12 -27.08 -2.25 35.10
C GLY A 12 -27.61 -2.65 36.49
N ASP A 13 -26.90 -3.59 37.10
CA ASP A 13 -27.20 -4.18 38.40
C ASP A 13 -26.86 -3.20 39.55
N ASN A 14 -27.91 -2.77 40.25
CA ASN A 14 -27.77 -1.87 41.40
C ASN A 14 -27.05 -2.53 42.59
N GLU A 15 -27.13 -3.84 42.77
CA GLU A 15 -26.43 -4.53 43.87
C GLU A 15 -24.95 -4.61 43.58
N ALA A 16 -24.58 -5.02 42.36
CA ALA A 16 -23.19 -4.98 41.90
C ALA A 16 -22.59 -3.57 42.01
N LEU A 17 -23.35 -2.54 41.64
CA LEU A 17 -22.93 -1.14 41.80
C LEU A 17 -22.64 -0.80 43.27
N ARG A 18 -23.51 -1.20 44.20
CA ARG A 18 -23.30 -0.94 45.63
C ARG A 18 -22.03 -1.63 46.15
N ILE A 19 -21.80 -2.88 45.75
CA ILE A 19 -20.61 -3.64 46.13
C ILE A 19 -19.34 -3.00 45.55
N LEU A 20 -19.36 -2.59 44.28
CA LEU A 20 -18.25 -1.87 43.65
C LEU A 20 -17.95 -0.55 44.37
N LEU A 21 -18.97 0.26 44.64
CA LEU A 21 -18.79 1.53 45.37
C LEU A 21 -18.24 1.32 46.79
N ALA A 22 -18.68 0.27 47.49
CA ALA A 22 -18.14 -0.09 48.79
C ALA A 22 -16.66 -0.50 48.69
N ALA A 23 -16.29 -1.27 47.66
CA ALA A 23 -14.91 -1.68 47.41
C ALA A 23 -13.99 -0.48 47.14
N LEU A 24 -14.48 0.53 46.40
CA LEU A 24 -13.74 1.75 46.10
C LEU A 24 -13.61 2.69 47.31
N GLN A 25 -14.62 2.75 48.19
CA GLN A 25 -14.58 3.60 49.38
C GLN A 25 -13.80 2.97 50.53
N GLY A 26 -13.94 1.66 50.73
CA GLY A 26 -13.33 0.92 51.84
C GLY A 26 -11.92 0.40 51.56
N GLY A 27 -11.48 0.39 50.30
CA GLY A 27 -10.19 -0.17 49.86
C GLY A 27 -10.13 -1.71 49.86
N ASP A 28 -11.09 -2.38 50.50
CA ASP A 28 -11.23 -3.84 50.43
C ASP A 28 -12.01 -4.25 49.18
N ARG A 29 -11.31 -4.86 48.24
CA ARG A 29 -11.85 -5.32 46.95
C ARG A 29 -12.22 -6.81 46.94
N SER A 30 -12.13 -7.49 48.09
CA SER A 30 -12.40 -8.92 48.18
C SER A 30 -13.85 -9.28 47.83
N ALA A 31 -14.82 -8.52 48.36
CA ALA A 31 -16.24 -8.73 48.09
C ALA A 31 -16.57 -8.57 46.60
N TRP A 32 -16.04 -7.54 45.95
CA TRP A 32 -16.19 -7.33 44.51
C TRP A 32 -15.54 -8.47 43.72
N GLY A 33 -14.31 -8.85 44.05
CA GLY A 33 -13.62 -9.96 43.39
C GLY A 33 -14.32 -11.31 43.58
N GLN A 34 -15.03 -11.52 44.70
CA GLN A 34 -15.87 -12.70 44.91
C GLN A 34 -17.12 -12.65 44.03
N LEU A 35 -17.83 -11.51 44.01
CA LEU A 35 -19.01 -11.33 43.16
C LEU A 35 -18.69 -11.63 41.70
N VAL A 36 -17.65 -10.99 41.16
CA VAL A 36 -17.18 -11.21 39.78
C VAL A 36 -16.93 -12.71 39.56
N ARG A 37 -16.18 -13.36 40.48
CA ARG A 37 -15.88 -14.80 40.42
C ARG A 37 -17.07 -15.73 40.39
N GLU A 38 -18.11 -15.41 41.16
CA GLU A 38 -19.31 -16.24 41.26
C GLU A 38 -20.26 -16.02 40.08
N SER A 39 -20.34 -14.80 39.54
CA SER A 39 -21.12 -14.47 38.36
C SER A 39 -20.66 -15.19 37.09
N HIS A 40 -19.45 -15.74 37.05
CA HIS A 40 -18.94 -16.51 35.90
C HIS A 40 -19.71 -17.79 35.59
N ALA A 41 -20.45 -18.34 36.56
CA ALA A 41 -21.29 -19.51 36.38
C ALA A 41 -22.73 -19.16 35.89
N GLY A 42 -23.06 -17.86 35.84
CA GLY A 42 -24.39 -17.35 35.50
C GLY A 42 -24.33 -16.14 34.56
N ASP A 43 -25.25 -15.18 34.74
CA ASP A 43 -25.28 -13.95 33.95
C ASP A 43 -24.13 -13.01 34.36
N PRO A 44 -23.44 -12.37 33.39
CA PRO A 44 -22.35 -11.44 33.68
C PRO A 44 -22.85 -10.25 34.50
N VAL A 45 -21.98 -9.69 35.35
CA VAL A 45 -22.28 -8.47 36.09
C VAL A 45 -22.51 -7.33 35.09
N ASP A 46 -23.69 -6.74 35.12
CA ASP A 46 -24.05 -5.65 34.22
C ASP A 46 -23.82 -4.29 34.87
N LEU A 47 -22.90 -3.51 34.31
CA LEU A 47 -22.63 -2.12 34.66
C LEU A 47 -22.80 -1.18 33.44
N THR A 48 -23.66 -1.56 32.48
CA THR A 48 -23.93 -0.77 31.28
C THR A 48 -24.24 0.68 31.61
N GLY A 49 -23.53 1.60 30.94
CA GLY A 49 -23.73 3.05 31.07
C GLY A 49 -23.20 3.66 32.36
N ILE A 50 -22.42 2.94 33.17
CA ILE A 50 -21.80 3.47 34.39
C ILE A 50 -20.79 4.58 34.07
N ASN A 51 -20.67 5.55 34.98
CA ASN A 51 -19.60 6.55 34.95
C ASN A 51 -18.55 6.22 36.02
N LEU A 52 -17.33 5.96 35.57
CA LEU A 52 -16.16 5.68 36.40
C LEU A 52 -15.01 6.67 36.12
N ASP A 53 -15.34 7.85 35.60
CA ASP A 53 -14.37 8.87 35.19
C ASP A 53 -13.47 9.29 36.37
N GLY A 54 -12.16 9.37 36.10
CA GLY A 54 -11.14 9.84 37.04
C GLY A 54 -10.93 8.96 38.27
N LEU A 55 -11.54 7.77 38.33
CA LEU A 55 -11.42 6.88 39.47
C LEU A 55 -10.12 6.09 39.47
N ASP A 56 -9.63 5.77 40.67
CA ASP A 56 -8.60 4.75 40.86
C ASP A 56 -9.23 3.36 41.00
N LEU A 57 -9.13 2.59 39.93
CA LEU A 57 -9.62 1.23 39.80
C LEU A 57 -8.48 0.21 39.83
N THR A 58 -7.23 0.63 40.07
CA THR A 58 -6.03 -0.23 40.09
C THR A 58 -6.22 -1.41 41.03
N GLY A 59 -6.37 -2.65 40.56
CA GLY A 59 -6.60 -3.83 41.41
C GLY A 59 -8.08 -4.19 41.64
N VAL A 60 -9.00 -3.49 40.99
CA VAL A 60 -10.36 -3.96 40.71
C VAL A 60 -10.28 -4.92 39.51
N SER A 61 -11.07 -5.99 39.49
CA SER A 61 -11.19 -6.88 38.33
C SER A 61 -12.53 -6.65 37.64
N PHE A 62 -12.53 -6.46 36.34
CA PHE A 62 -13.71 -6.39 35.48
C PHE A 62 -13.82 -7.63 34.57
N TRP A 63 -13.23 -8.76 34.97
CA TRP A 63 -13.29 -10.01 34.21
C TRP A 63 -14.76 -10.39 33.93
N LYS A 64 -15.12 -10.49 32.65
CA LYS A 64 -16.51 -10.78 32.18
C LYS A 64 -17.58 -9.76 32.58
N VAL A 65 -17.21 -8.55 32.99
CA VAL A 65 -18.19 -7.52 33.35
C VAL A 65 -18.68 -6.81 32.10
N CYS A 66 -19.99 -6.58 32.00
CA CYS A 66 -20.58 -5.76 30.95
C CYS A 66 -20.44 -4.28 31.32
N LEU A 67 -19.60 -3.55 30.60
CA LEU A 67 -19.31 -2.12 30.73
C LEU A 67 -19.75 -1.37 29.48
N ARG A 68 -20.71 -1.88 28.71
CA ARG A 68 -21.16 -1.25 27.46
C ARG A 68 -21.61 0.19 27.68
N ASP A 69 -21.31 1.05 26.73
CA ASP A 69 -21.73 2.45 26.73
C ASP A 69 -21.30 3.22 28.02
N SER A 70 -20.29 2.72 28.75
CA SER A 70 -19.78 3.31 29.99
C SER A 70 -18.76 4.41 29.74
N THR A 71 -18.37 5.12 30.79
CA THR A 71 -17.29 6.12 30.74
C THR A 71 -16.23 5.79 31.79
N LEU A 72 -14.96 5.74 31.38
CA LEU A 72 -13.80 5.54 32.23
C LEU A 72 -12.73 6.61 31.96
N ARG A 73 -13.16 7.84 31.65
CA ARG A 73 -12.27 8.89 31.17
C ARG A 73 -11.28 9.29 32.25
N GLY A 74 -9.99 9.30 31.93
CA GLY A 74 -8.95 9.65 32.90
C GLY A 74 -8.85 8.68 34.10
N ALA A 75 -9.53 7.54 34.07
CA ALA A 75 -9.47 6.57 35.15
C ALA A 75 -8.09 5.89 35.22
N CYS A 76 -7.65 5.55 36.43
CA CYS A 76 -6.47 4.73 36.66
C CYS A 76 -6.89 3.26 36.70
N VAL A 77 -6.52 2.51 35.66
CA VAL A 77 -6.81 1.09 35.47
C VAL A 77 -5.53 0.30 35.22
N GLU A 78 -4.42 0.71 35.84
CA GLU A 78 -3.13 0.03 35.72
C GLU A 78 -3.23 -1.41 36.24
N ASN A 79 -2.75 -2.37 35.43
CA ASN A 79 -2.80 -3.81 35.74
C ASN A 79 -4.21 -4.34 36.09
N VAL A 80 -5.26 -3.67 35.61
CA VAL A 80 -6.65 -4.13 35.80
C VAL A 80 -6.97 -5.25 34.82
N ASP A 81 -7.72 -6.24 35.31
CA ASP A 81 -8.19 -7.38 34.52
C ASP A 81 -9.53 -7.06 33.86
N PHE A 82 -9.51 -6.80 32.55
CA PHE A 82 -10.68 -6.61 31.69
C PHE A 82 -10.93 -7.80 30.77
N ARG A 83 -10.37 -8.98 31.06
CA ARG A 83 -10.54 -10.13 30.17
C ARG A 83 -12.02 -10.44 29.97
N ASP A 84 -12.40 -10.83 28.76
CA ASP A 84 -13.80 -11.12 28.38
C ASP A 84 -14.82 -10.00 28.72
N ALA A 85 -14.39 -8.78 29.08
CA ALA A 85 -15.31 -7.70 29.41
C ALA A 85 -15.98 -7.16 28.14
N ASP A 86 -17.21 -6.67 28.24
CA ASP A 86 -17.86 -5.96 27.13
C ASP A 86 -17.79 -4.46 27.37
N LEU A 87 -16.82 -3.81 26.72
CA LEU A 87 -16.56 -2.36 26.76
C LEU A 87 -17.03 -1.66 25.47
N ALA A 88 -17.86 -2.32 24.65
CA ALA A 88 -18.31 -1.76 23.37
C ALA A 88 -18.95 -0.38 23.54
N ASN A 89 -18.66 0.53 22.60
CA ASN A 89 -19.09 1.93 22.57
C ASN A 89 -18.71 2.78 23.81
N SER A 90 -17.79 2.32 24.65
CA SER A 90 -17.42 3.05 25.87
C SER A 90 -16.49 4.24 25.57
N ASP A 91 -16.55 5.26 26.43
CA ASP A 91 -15.65 6.40 26.42
C ASP A 91 -14.49 6.17 27.39
N LEU A 92 -13.36 5.71 26.86
CA LEU A 92 -12.15 5.28 27.57
C LEU A 92 -11.00 6.26 27.38
N ARG A 93 -11.29 7.52 27.02
CA ARG A 93 -10.28 8.53 26.70
C ARG A 93 -9.39 8.87 27.88
N GLU A 94 -8.12 9.09 27.60
CA GLU A 94 -7.12 9.56 28.57
C GLU A 94 -6.95 8.63 29.79
N MET A 95 -7.38 7.37 29.71
CA MET A 95 -7.21 6.42 30.81
C MET A 95 -5.72 6.05 30.99
N ARG A 96 -5.33 5.77 32.24
CA ARG A 96 -4.03 5.17 32.57
C ARG A 96 -4.22 3.67 32.71
N ALA A 97 -3.95 2.93 31.66
CA ALA A 97 -4.20 1.51 31.52
C ALA A 97 -2.93 0.69 31.28
N ALA A 98 -1.76 1.19 31.66
CA ALA A 98 -0.49 0.48 31.51
C ALA A 98 -0.55 -0.91 32.18
N GLY A 99 -0.14 -1.94 31.44
CA GLY A 99 -0.17 -3.34 31.88
C GLY A 99 -1.55 -3.95 32.11
N ALA A 100 -2.65 -3.27 31.75
CA ALA A 100 -3.99 -3.84 31.84
C ALA A 100 -4.17 -5.03 30.90
N ASP A 101 -5.05 -5.97 31.27
CA ASP A 101 -5.34 -7.16 30.48
C ASP A 101 -6.74 -7.07 29.88
N PHE A 102 -6.83 -6.71 28.61
CA PHE A 102 -8.07 -6.67 27.83
C PHE A 102 -8.35 -7.97 27.08
N GLY A 103 -7.57 -9.05 27.26
CA GLY A 103 -7.66 -10.25 26.42
C GLY A 103 -9.09 -10.77 26.24
N TRP A 104 -9.47 -11.12 25.01
CA TRP A 104 -10.82 -11.60 24.65
C TRP A 104 -11.99 -10.63 24.92
N SER A 105 -11.72 -9.38 25.31
CA SER A 105 -12.76 -8.37 25.52
C SER A 105 -13.35 -7.85 24.19
N SER A 106 -14.46 -7.13 24.31
CA SER A 106 -15.05 -6.34 23.23
C SER A 106 -14.83 -4.85 23.49
N LEU A 107 -14.10 -4.19 22.60
CA LEU A 107 -13.89 -2.74 22.50
C LEU A 107 -14.55 -2.15 21.24
N ASP A 108 -15.39 -2.91 20.53
CA ASP A 108 -16.00 -2.45 19.27
C ASP A 108 -16.64 -1.06 19.42
N GLY A 109 -16.21 -0.12 18.58
CA GLY A 109 -16.68 1.27 18.58
C GLY A 109 -16.28 2.10 19.81
N ALA A 110 -15.44 1.59 20.72
CA ALA A 110 -14.96 2.33 21.88
C ALA A 110 -13.99 3.44 21.48
N ASN A 111 -13.80 4.41 22.37
CA ASN A 111 -12.86 5.50 22.19
C ASN A 111 -11.80 5.51 23.29
N LEU A 112 -10.59 5.06 22.97
CA LEU A 112 -9.42 5.08 23.86
C LEU A 112 -8.52 6.29 23.61
N SER A 113 -8.91 7.28 22.79
CA SER A 113 -7.96 8.30 22.33
C SER A 113 -7.23 9.01 23.47
N GLY A 114 -5.91 9.15 23.36
CA GLY A 114 -5.05 9.80 24.35
C GLY A 114 -4.72 8.96 25.58
N SER A 115 -5.09 7.68 25.60
CA SER A 115 -4.84 6.79 26.75
C SER A 115 -3.43 6.22 26.76
N ASP A 116 -2.91 5.99 27.95
CA ASP A 116 -1.67 5.26 28.18
C ASP A 116 -2.01 3.78 28.37
N CYS A 117 -1.71 2.95 27.40
CA CYS A 117 -1.93 1.51 27.43
C CYS A 117 -0.60 0.74 27.30
N SER A 118 0.53 1.36 27.63
CA SER A 118 1.86 0.75 27.44
C SER A 118 1.94 -0.64 28.06
N GLY A 119 2.42 -1.62 27.29
CA GLY A 119 2.59 -3.01 27.74
C GLY A 119 1.30 -3.79 28.00
N SER A 120 0.13 -3.25 27.67
CA SER A 120 -1.16 -3.92 27.90
C SER A 120 -1.41 -5.09 26.94
N ASN A 121 -2.23 -6.03 27.39
CA ASN A 121 -2.62 -7.20 26.60
C ASN A 121 -3.97 -6.96 25.89
N PHE A 122 -3.97 -7.03 24.57
CA PHE A 122 -5.15 -6.95 23.69
C PHE A 122 -5.32 -8.22 22.84
N GLU A 123 -4.71 -9.35 23.24
CA GLU A 123 -4.80 -10.60 22.49
C GLU A 123 -6.25 -11.03 22.26
N GLU A 124 -6.57 -11.37 21.00
CA GLU A 124 -7.90 -11.82 20.57
C GLU A 124 -9.07 -10.87 20.94
N VAL A 125 -8.78 -9.58 21.15
CA VAL A 125 -9.81 -8.55 21.38
C VAL A 125 -10.61 -8.25 20.11
N HIS A 126 -11.90 -7.99 20.28
CA HIS A 126 -12.75 -7.39 19.25
C HIS A 126 -12.71 -5.88 19.38
N ALA A 127 -11.99 -5.19 18.50
CA ALA A 127 -11.80 -3.74 18.55
C ALA A 127 -12.04 -3.11 17.18
N GLU A 128 -13.05 -3.58 16.44
CA GLU A 128 -13.42 -2.97 15.16
C GLU A 128 -13.95 -1.54 15.37
N ARG A 129 -13.56 -0.61 14.50
CA ARG A 129 -13.97 0.81 14.57
C ARG A 129 -13.59 1.50 15.88
N THR A 130 -12.55 1.01 16.56
CA THR A 130 -12.07 1.59 17.81
C THR A 130 -11.16 2.77 17.54
N ASN A 131 -11.26 3.83 18.33
CA ASN A 131 -10.35 4.98 18.22
C ASN A 131 -9.21 4.85 19.23
N PHE A 132 -8.00 4.56 18.74
CA PHE A 132 -6.75 4.54 19.51
C PHE A 132 -5.89 5.80 19.28
N SER A 133 -6.38 6.83 18.59
CA SER A 133 -5.56 8.00 18.22
C SER A 133 -4.90 8.64 19.44
N HIS A 134 -3.63 9.02 19.31
CA HIS A 134 -2.81 9.62 20.38
C HIS A 134 -2.51 8.71 21.58
N CYS A 135 -2.72 7.40 21.48
CA CYS A 135 -2.40 6.47 22.56
C CYS A 135 -0.91 6.13 22.64
N LEU A 136 -0.45 5.81 23.86
CA LEU A 136 0.78 5.08 24.10
C LEU A 136 0.45 3.58 24.12
N LEU A 137 0.99 2.82 23.16
CA LEU A 137 0.73 1.40 22.93
C LEU A 137 2.04 0.61 22.74
N ASN A 138 3.16 1.19 23.16
CA ASN A 138 4.47 0.57 23.06
C ASN A 138 4.52 -0.73 23.85
N GLY A 139 5.03 -1.78 23.21
CA GLY A 139 5.12 -3.13 23.79
C GLY A 139 3.78 -3.85 24.03
N CYS A 140 2.66 -3.34 23.51
CA CYS A 140 1.36 -4.02 23.63
C CYS A 140 1.32 -5.35 22.87
N ASN A 141 0.47 -6.26 23.34
CA ASN A 141 0.17 -7.52 22.65
C ASN A 141 -1.18 -7.43 21.92
N PHE A 142 -1.18 -7.24 20.60
CA PHE A 142 -2.34 -7.24 19.71
C PHE A 142 -2.45 -8.51 18.86
N ARG A 143 -1.89 -9.63 19.33
CA ARG A 143 -1.91 -10.89 18.60
C ARG A 143 -3.35 -11.30 18.29
N LYS A 144 -3.63 -11.54 17.00
CA LYS A 144 -4.96 -11.94 16.49
C LYS A 144 -6.11 -10.99 16.85
N THR A 145 -5.83 -9.74 17.20
CA THR A 145 -6.87 -8.75 17.51
C THR A 145 -7.62 -8.35 16.23
N ARG A 146 -8.94 -8.10 16.34
CA ARG A 146 -9.74 -7.51 15.26
C ARG A 146 -9.66 -5.99 15.38
N LEU A 147 -8.95 -5.33 14.46
CA LEU A 147 -8.71 -3.89 14.43
C LEU A 147 -9.23 -3.25 13.14
N ALA A 148 -10.12 -3.94 12.42
CA ALA A 148 -10.62 -3.44 11.14
C ALA A 148 -11.33 -2.10 11.33
N TYR A 149 -11.08 -1.15 10.43
CA TYR A 149 -11.60 0.22 10.46
C TYR A 149 -11.21 1.06 11.68
N SER A 150 -10.22 0.64 12.47
CA SER A 150 -9.77 1.37 13.66
C SER A 150 -8.82 2.51 13.31
N LEU A 151 -8.73 3.49 14.22
CA LEU A 151 -7.91 4.70 14.05
C LEU A 151 -6.69 4.65 14.96
N PHE A 152 -5.50 4.76 14.40
CA PHE A 152 -4.20 4.76 15.09
C PHE A 152 -3.41 6.05 14.82
N ASN A 153 -4.09 7.18 14.67
CA ASN A 153 -3.42 8.44 14.32
C ASN A 153 -2.52 8.93 15.47
N SER A 154 -1.24 9.18 15.18
CA SER A 154 -0.25 9.71 16.13
C SER A 154 -0.07 8.87 17.39
N CYS A 155 -0.08 7.54 17.25
CA CYS A 155 0.18 6.62 18.35
C CYS A 155 1.65 6.19 18.42
N ASP A 156 2.05 5.73 19.59
CA ASP A 156 3.28 4.98 19.78
C ASP A 156 2.95 3.48 19.87
N LEU A 157 3.27 2.70 18.83
CA LEU A 157 3.14 1.23 18.77
C LEU A 157 4.53 0.57 18.71
N ALA A 158 5.59 1.24 19.16
CA ALA A 158 6.95 0.71 19.09
C ALA A 158 7.04 -0.64 19.83
N GLY A 159 7.61 -1.65 19.17
CA GLY A 159 7.76 -3.01 19.68
C GLY A 159 6.45 -3.77 19.94
N ALA A 160 5.30 -3.28 19.45
CA ALA A 160 4.03 -3.98 19.62
C ALA A 160 3.98 -5.30 18.84
N ASN A 161 3.28 -6.29 19.40
CA ASN A 161 3.05 -7.57 18.74
C ASN A 161 1.69 -7.58 18.04
N LEU A 162 1.68 -7.36 16.72
CA LEU A 162 0.50 -7.37 15.84
C LEU A 162 0.40 -8.68 15.04
N TYR A 163 1.04 -9.76 15.51
CA TYR A 163 1.08 -11.04 14.81
C TYR A 163 -0.34 -11.53 14.49
N ASN A 164 -0.62 -11.72 13.20
CA ASN A 164 -1.92 -12.17 12.69
C ASN A 164 -3.11 -11.26 13.09
N ALA A 165 -2.86 -9.98 13.40
CA ALA A 165 -3.91 -9.01 13.69
C ALA A 165 -4.64 -8.57 12.41
N ASP A 166 -5.92 -8.23 12.51
CA ASP A 166 -6.72 -7.72 11.41
C ASP A 166 -6.78 -6.19 11.42
N LEU A 167 -5.93 -5.51 10.65
CA LEU A 167 -5.91 -4.07 10.46
C LEU A 167 -6.61 -3.65 9.14
N GLY A 168 -7.53 -4.47 8.64
CA GLY A 168 -8.22 -4.20 7.38
C GLY A 168 -8.90 -2.83 7.38
N SER A 169 -8.59 -1.99 6.39
CA SER A 169 -9.09 -0.61 6.30
C SER A 169 -8.81 0.28 7.52
N ALA A 170 -7.82 -0.06 8.36
CA ALA A 170 -7.40 0.80 9.47
C ALA A 170 -6.73 2.09 8.96
N GLU A 171 -6.85 3.17 9.73
CA GLU A 171 -6.16 4.43 9.48
C GLU A 171 -4.97 4.57 10.43
N ILE A 172 -3.76 4.47 9.89
CA ILE A 172 -2.51 4.52 10.63
C ILE A 172 -1.71 5.72 10.08
N ARG A 173 -1.74 6.85 10.78
CA ARG A 173 -1.08 8.08 10.32
C ARG A 173 -0.20 8.69 11.41
N GLY A 174 1.05 9.04 11.09
CA GLY A 174 1.95 9.65 12.06
C GLY A 174 2.33 8.71 13.22
N THR A 175 2.23 7.40 12.99
CA THR A 175 2.34 6.35 14.02
C THR A 175 3.74 5.77 14.04
N ASP A 176 4.28 5.52 15.23
CA ASP A 176 5.52 4.76 15.38
C ASP A 176 5.21 3.27 15.48
N LEU A 177 5.65 2.48 14.51
CA LEU A 177 5.56 1.02 14.47
C LEU A 177 6.96 0.39 14.49
N SER A 178 7.99 1.12 14.92
CA SER A 178 9.36 0.63 14.93
C SER A 178 9.50 -0.64 15.78
N GLY A 179 10.18 -1.66 15.25
CA GLY A 179 10.36 -2.94 15.90
C GLY A 179 9.09 -3.78 16.11
N ALA A 180 7.94 -3.37 15.55
CA ALA A 180 6.69 -4.11 15.71
C ALA A 180 6.70 -5.44 14.92
N ASP A 181 6.04 -6.47 15.48
CA ASP A 181 5.82 -7.75 14.80
C ASP A 181 4.46 -7.72 14.08
N LEU A 182 4.46 -7.47 12.79
CA LEU A 182 3.29 -7.46 11.91
C LEU A 182 3.14 -8.74 11.10
N ARG A 183 3.90 -9.80 11.40
CA ARG A 183 3.87 -11.02 10.56
C ARG A 183 2.46 -11.58 10.46
N PHE A 184 2.08 -11.95 9.24
CA PHE A 184 0.73 -12.43 8.91
C PHE A 184 -0.42 -11.44 9.19
N ALA A 185 -0.13 -10.18 9.51
CA ALA A 185 -1.17 -9.18 9.73
C ALA A 185 -1.95 -8.89 8.44
N ILE A 186 -3.19 -8.42 8.60
CA ILE A 186 -4.09 -8.06 7.50
C ILE A 186 -4.09 -6.54 7.39
N LEU A 187 -3.43 -5.98 6.40
CA LEU A 187 -3.36 -4.54 6.10
C LEU A 187 -4.16 -4.19 4.84
N THR A 188 -5.10 -5.05 4.45
CA THR A 188 -5.87 -4.90 3.22
C THR A 188 -6.69 -3.61 3.26
N TYR A 189 -6.48 -2.73 2.29
CA TYR A 189 -7.03 -1.37 2.22
C TYR A 189 -6.65 -0.44 3.39
N ALA A 190 -5.65 -0.80 4.20
CA ALA A 190 -5.19 0.08 5.28
C ALA A 190 -4.49 1.32 4.71
N THR A 191 -4.59 2.43 5.44
CA THR A 191 -3.80 3.64 5.16
C THR A 191 -2.62 3.69 6.11
N LEU A 192 -1.41 3.84 5.58
CA LEU A 192 -0.16 4.03 6.30
C LEU A 192 0.46 5.35 5.79
N ALA A 193 0.35 6.43 6.54
CA ALA A 193 0.91 7.73 6.13
C ALA A 193 1.81 8.34 7.21
N HIS A 194 3.03 8.74 6.87
CA HIS A 194 4.00 9.26 7.86
C HIS A 194 4.27 8.25 8.99
N VAL A 195 4.46 6.97 8.64
CA VAL A 195 4.61 5.86 9.61
C VAL A 195 6.07 5.47 9.71
N ASN A 196 6.56 5.24 10.93
CA ASN A 196 7.88 4.65 11.15
C ASN A 196 7.78 3.13 11.26
N LEU A 197 8.41 2.40 10.34
CA LEU A 197 8.48 0.93 10.29
C LEU A 197 9.91 0.41 10.50
N SER A 198 10.86 1.25 10.94
CA SER A 198 12.24 0.83 11.24
C SER A 198 12.31 -0.42 12.11
N GLY A 199 13.02 -1.45 11.66
CA GLY A 199 13.15 -2.75 12.33
C GLY A 199 11.85 -3.57 12.47
N ALA A 200 10.74 -3.16 11.84
CA ALA A 200 9.48 -3.88 11.91
C ALA A 200 9.52 -5.16 11.04
N ASP A 201 8.75 -6.17 11.44
CA ASP A 201 8.65 -7.45 10.74
C ASP A 201 7.27 -7.62 10.11
N LEU A 202 7.16 -7.35 8.80
CA LEU A 202 5.94 -7.44 8.02
C LEU A 202 5.83 -8.74 7.21
N GLU A 203 6.72 -9.72 7.43
CA GLU A 203 6.76 -10.91 6.57
C GLU A 203 5.39 -11.59 6.46
N ARG A 204 4.99 -11.90 5.22
CA ARG A 204 3.72 -12.58 4.91
C ARG A 204 2.45 -11.83 5.31
N SER A 205 2.53 -10.52 5.52
CA SER A 205 1.35 -9.68 5.72
C SER A 205 0.52 -9.57 4.44
N TRP A 206 -0.78 -9.34 4.58
CA TRP A 206 -1.72 -9.15 3.47
C TRP A 206 -1.94 -7.66 3.21
N VAL A 207 -1.39 -7.13 2.12
CA VAL A 207 -1.29 -5.68 1.88
C VAL A 207 -2.06 -5.24 0.62
N PHE A 208 -3.02 -6.05 0.14
CA PHE A 208 -3.78 -5.69 -1.05
C PHE A 208 -4.49 -4.34 -0.88
N GLY A 209 -4.26 -3.41 -1.81
CA GLY A 209 -4.91 -2.10 -1.81
C GLY A 209 -4.46 -1.17 -0.68
N VAL A 210 -3.34 -1.47 -0.02
CA VAL A 210 -2.72 -0.57 0.97
C VAL A 210 -2.41 0.79 0.34
N SER A 211 -2.48 1.84 1.15
CA SER A 211 -2.07 3.19 0.81
C SER A 211 -0.95 3.64 1.74
N ALA A 212 0.29 3.33 1.37
CA ALA A 212 1.55 3.67 2.01
C ALA A 212 2.15 4.94 1.41
N TRP A 213 2.36 5.97 2.25
CA TRP A 213 2.95 7.26 1.88
C TRP A 213 3.88 7.76 2.98
N ASP A 214 5.04 8.28 2.61
CA ASP A 214 6.04 8.82 3.55
C ASP A 214 6.36 7.84 4.70
N ILE A 215 6.55 6.57 4.36
CA ILE A 215 6.94 5.55 5.34
C ILE A 215 8.46 5.59 5.57
N GLN A 216 8.88 5.31 6.79
CA GLN A 216 10.30 5.15 7.12
C GLN A 216 10.60 3.66 7.31
N VAL A 217 11.59 3.16 6.59
CA VAL A 217 12.10 1.80 6.69
C VAL A 217 13.62 1.85 6.79
N ASP A 218 14.22 0.81 7.34
CA ASP A 218 15.68 0.66 7.48
C ASP A 218 16.16 -0.76 7.09
N GLU A 219 17.44 -1.04 7.28
CA GLU A 219 18.06 -2.31 6.92
C GLU A 219 17.55 -3.52 7.73
N ASP A 220 16.96 -3.27 8.90
CA ASP A 220 16.40 -4.29 9.78
C ASP A 220 14.91 -4.57 9.50
N THR A 221 14.28 -3.75 8.66
CA THR A 221 12.87 -3.89 8.29
C THR A 221 12.69 -5.10 7.38
N LYS A 222 11.76 -6.01 7.73
CA LYS A 222 11.51 -7.23 6.96
C LYS A 222 10.16 -7.16 6.25
N GLU A 223 10.21 -7.11 4.93
CA GLU A 223 9.02 -6.94 4.08
C GLU A 223 9.02 -7.95 2.93
N SER A 224 9.37 -9.19 3.25
CA SER A 224 9.38 -10.31 2.31
C SER A 224 7.99 -10.99 2.24
N GLU A 225 7.68 -11.54 1.06
CA GLU A 225 6.48 -12.36 0.83
C GLU A 225 5.14 -11.66 1.15
N LEU A 226 5.03 -10.34 0.94
CA LEU A 226 3.78 -9.60 1.18
C LEU A 226 2.69 -10.03 0.20
N GLY A 227 1.55 -10.51 0.69
CA GLY A 227 0.44 -11.01 -0.12
C GLY A 227 -0.42 -9.89 -0.70
N ILE A 228 -0.71 -9.94 -2.01
CA ILE A 228 -1.51 -8.94 -2.72
C ILE A 228 -2.81 -9.49 -3.34
N ASP A 229 -3.34 -10.59 -2.81
CA ASP A 229 -4.58 -11.19 -3.32
C ASP A 229 -5.84 -10.50 -2.76
N ARG A 230 -6.85 -10.30 -3.62
CA ARG A 230 -8.14 -9.68 -3.23
C ARG A 230 -9.08 -10.57 -2.43
N SER A 231 -9.03 -11.88 -2.67
CA SER A 231 -10.15 -12.79 -2.38
C SER A 231 -9.95 -13.65 -1.14
N ARG A 232 -8.79 -13.54 -0.47
CA ARG A 232 -8.53 -14.27 0.77
C ARG A 232 -8.57 -13.30 1.94
N HIS A 233 -9.74 -13.20 2.56
CA HIS A 233 -9.84 -12.64 3.91
C HIS A 233 -9.34 -13.73 4.90
N PRO A 234 -8.31 -13.49 5.71
CA PRO A 234 -7.68 -14.57 6.47
C PRO A 234 -8.53 -15.26 7.55
N TRP A 235 -9.65 -14.67 8.00
CA TRP A 235 -10.60 -15.39 8.86
C TRP A 235 -11.20 -16.65 8.19
N LEU A 236 -11.18 -16.73 6.85
CA LEU A 236 -11.66 -17.88 6.08
C LEU A 236 -10.55 -18.92 5.77
N ALA A 237 -9.28 -18.62 6.08
CA ALA A 237 -8.16 -19.47 5.70
C ALA A 237 -7.17 -19.66 6.86
N TRP A 238 -7.54 -20.48 7.84
CA TRP A 238 -6.58 -21.19 8.73
C TRP A 238 -5.61 -22.10 7.96
N ASN A 239 -5.77 -22.21 6.64
CA ASN A 239 -4.87 -22.94 5.79
C ASN A 239 -3.77 -21.97 5.34
N HIS A 240 -2.54 -22.20 5.83
CA HIS A 240 -1.29 -21.54 5.44
C HIS A 240 -0.93 -21.74 3.95
N SER A 241 -1.90 -21.69 3.03
CA SER A 241 -1.59 -21.65 1.61
C SER A 241 -1.04 -20.27 1.29
N LEU A 242 0.15 -20.27 0.71
CA LEU A 242 0.81 -19.07 0.22
C LEU A 242 -0.16 -18.23 -0.64
N PRO A 243 -0.08 -16.89 -0.56
CA PRO A 243 -0.78 -16.02 -1.51
C PRO A 243 -0.44 -16.42 -2.95
N GLN A 244 -1.40 -16.29 -3.86
CA GLN A 244 -1.18 -16.52 -5.28
C GLN A 244 -0.19 -15.52 -5.85
N CYS A 245 -0.19 -14.30 -5.32
CA CYS A 245 0.77 -13.27 -5.68
C CYS A 245 1.37 -12.65 -4.42
N THR A 246 2.71 -12.60 -4.39
CA THR A 246 3.49 -11.94 -3.35
C THR A 246 4.41 -10.90 -3.95
N ALA A 247 4.79 -9.91 -3.13
CA ALA A 247 5.69 -8.85 -3.51
C ALA A 247 6.69 -8.58 -2.36
N PRO A 248 7.97 -8.29 -2.66
CA PRO A 248 8.85 -7.65 -1.69
C PRO A 248 8.50 -6.17 -1.60
N GLY A 249 8.66 -5.55 -0.44
CA GLY A 249 8.54 -4.10 -0.35
C GLY A 249 7.09 -3.61 -0.27
N LEU A 250 6.75 -2.77 0.70
CA LEU A 250 5.39 -2.25 0.81
C LEU A 250 5.01 -1.34 -0.37
N GLU A 251 5.91 -0.47 -0.82
CA GLU A 251 5.66 0.42 -1.97
C GLU A 251 5.50 -0.35 -3.28
N PHE A 252 6.30 -1.40 -3.48
CA PHE A 252 6.19 -2.25 -4.66
C PHE A 252 4.95 -3.12 -4.62
N ALA A 253 4.59 -3.66 -3.45
CA ALA A 253 3.32 -4.37 -3.26
C ALA A 253 2.11 -3.47 -3.55
N GLN A 254 2.13 -2.21 -3.12
CA GLN A 254 1.12 -1.22 -3.46
C GLN A 254 1.01 -1.01 -4.97
N LEU A 255 2.14 -0.77 -5.65
CA LEU A 255 2.17 -0.57 -7.10
C LEU A 255 1.62 -1.79 -7.84
N LEU A 256 2.06 -2.99 -7.47
CA LEU A 256 1.56 -4.23 -8.06
C LEU A 256 0.08 -4.43 -7.77
N GLY A 257 -0.41 -4.10 -6.57
CA GLY A 257 -1.82 -4.20 -6.19
C GLY A 257 -2.76 -3.34 -7.06
N LEU A 258 -2.26 -2.21 -7.61
CA LEU A 258 -3.03 -1.38 -8.54
C LEU A 258 -3.27 -2.07 -9.88
N VAL A 259 -2.27 -2.81 -10.36
CA VAL A 259 -2.30 -3.54 -11.65
C VAL A 259 -3.00 -4.89 -11.47
N TYR A 260 -2.67 -5.60 -10.40
CA TYR A 260 -3.15 -6.94 -10.09
C TYR A 260 -4.67 -6.93 -9.86
N GLY A 261 -5.40 -7.63 -10.73
CA GLY A 261 -6.86 -7.72 -10.68
C GLY A 261 -7.62 -6.47 -11.18
N ASN A 262 -6.94 -5.47 -11.76
CA ASN A 262 -7.59 -4.29 -12.34
C ASN A 262 -7.57 -4.32 -13.87
N GLN A 263 -8.52 -5.04 -14.47
CA GLN A 263 -8.66 -5.13 -15.94
C GLN A 263 -8.86 -3.76 -16.61
N LYS A 264 -9.46 -2.78 -15.91
CA LYS A 264 -9.62 -1.42 -16.44
C LYS A 264 -8.27 -0.71 -16.51
N LEU A 265 -7.43 -0.86 -15.49
CA LEU A 265 -6.09 -0.28 -15.49
C LEU A 265 -5.22 -0.93 -16.57
N GLY A 266 -5.29 -2.25 -16.75
CA GLY A 266 -4.60 -2.93 -17.86
C GLY A 266 -4.98 -2.33 -19.24
N ARG A 267 -6.28 -2.13 -19.50
CA ARG A 267 -6.75 -1.48 -20.73
C ARG A 267 -6.34 -0.01 -20.83
N LEU A 268 -6.30 0.72 -19.71
CA LEU A 268 -5.83 2.10 -19.66
C LEU A 268 -4.33 2.18 -19.94
N ILE A 269 -3.53 1.30 -19.35
CA ILE A 269 -2.09 1.20 -19.64
C ILE A 269 -1.90 0.90 -21.13
N ASP A 270 -2.63 -0.05 -21.71
CA ASP A 270 -2.58 -0.33 -23.16
C ASP A 270 -3.03 0.87 -24.02
N ALA A 271 -4.07 1.59 -23.60
CA ALA A 271 -4.59 2.73 -24.34
C ALA A 271 -3.67 3.96 -24.27
N VAL A 272 -3.11 4.23 -23.09
CA VAL A 272 -2.19 5.35 -22.84
C VAL A 272 -0.83 5.04 -23.44
N SER A 273 -0.28 3.84 -23.25
CA SER A 273 1.03 3.46 -23.80
C SER A 273 1.06 3.66 -25.31
N ARG A 274 0.04 3.24 -26.06
CA ARG A 274 -0.02 3.46 -27.52
C ARG A 274 0.06 4.93 -27.96
N ARG A 275 -0.40 5.84 -27.10
CA ARG A 275 -0.49 7.29 -27.34
C ARG A 275 0.65 8.07 -26.68
N MET A 276 1.35 7.45 -25.74
CA MET A 276 2.46 8.04 -25.01
C MET A 276 3.65 8.21 -25.95
N VAL A 277 4.18 9.43 -25.99
CA VAL A 277 5.38 9.78 -26.75
C VAL A 277 6.44 10.24 -25.76
N LEU A 278 7.49 9.47 -25.58
CA LEU A 278 8.59 9.87 -24.70
C LEU A 278 9.55 10.78 -25.48
N ILE A 279 9.74 12.01 -25.01
CA ILE A 279 10.65 12.98 -25.62
C ILE A 279 11.90 13.07 -24.77
N LEU A 280 13.04 12.67 -25.34
CA LEU A 280 14.35 12.67 -24.71
C LEU A 280 15.21 13.78 -25.29
N GLY A 281 15.90 14.54 -24.45
CA GLY A 281 16.89 15.52 -24.89
C GLY A 281 17.54 16.25 -23.73
N ARG A 282 18.49 17.13 -24.04
CA ARG A 282 19.04 18.10 -23.08
C ARG A 282 18.47 19.48 -23.38
N PHE A 283 17.71 20.04 -22.44
CA PHE A 283 16.92 21.24 -22.71
C PHE A 283 17.67 22.50 -22.28
N SER A 284 18.63 22.94 -23.10
CA SER A 284 19.08 24.34 -23.04
C SER A 284 17.88 25.29 -23.25
N PRO A 285 17.93 26.55 -22.78
CA PRO A 285 16.81 27.48 -22.91
C PRO A 285 16.28 27.61 -24.34
N ASP A 286 17.17 27.59 -25.34
CA ASP A 286 16.82 27.67 -26.76
C ASP A 286 16.16 26.38 -27.29
N ARG A 287 16.55 25.21 -26.76
CA ARG A 287 15.97 23.91 -27.11
C ARG A 287 14.61 23.69 -26.48
N LEU A 288 14.41 24.22 -25.28
CA LEU A 288 13.15 24.09 -24.54
C LEU A 288 11.98 24.67 -25.36
N ALA A 289 12.17 25.78 -26.08
CA ALA A 289 11.14 26.37 -26.93
C ALA A 289 10.69 25.44 -28.07
N VAL A 290 11.63 24.78 -28.75
CA VAL A 290 11.35 23.82 -29.84
C VAL A 290 10.57 22.61 -29.33
N LEU A 291 11.01 22.04 -28.21
CA LEU A 291 10.39 20.84 -27.65
C LEU A 291 9.05 21.14 -26.97
N THR A 292 8.88 22.34 -26.43
CA THR A 292 7.56 22.83 -25.96
C THR A 292 6.58 22.92 -27.13
N ALA A 293 7.01 23.44 -28.28
CA ALA A 293 6.17 23.48 -29.48
C ALA A 293 5.80 22.08 -29.97
N LEU A 294 6.75 21.14 -30.00
CA LEU A 294 6.49 19.74 -30.32
C LEU A 294 5.52 19.09 -29.33
N HIS A 295 5.67 19.36 -28.03
CA HIS A 295 4.76 18.86 -26.99
C HIS A 295 3.33 19.36 -27.19
N GLU A 296 3.13 20.65 -27.44
CA GLU A 296 1.80 21.20 -27.70
C GLU A 296 1.17 20.67 -28.99
N ASP A 297 1.96 20.52 -30.07
CA ASP A 297 1.48 19.94 -31.32
C ASP A 297 1.05 18.47 -31.14
N LEU A 298 1.86 17.65 -30.49
CA LEU A 298 1.50 16.25 -30.19
C LEU A 298 0.23 16.16 -29.33
N ARG A 299 0.07 17.02 -28.32
CA ARG A 299 -1.15 17.08 -27.50
C ARG A 299 -2.39 17.44 -28.32
N SER A 300 -2.26 18.37 -29.26
CA SER A 300 -3.37 18.77 -30.15
C SER A 300 -3.86 17.62 -31.03
N ARG A 301 -3.02 16.59 -31.23
CA ARG A 301 -3.28 15.37 -32.01
C ARG A 301 -3.71 14.19 -31.15
N ASP A 302 -4.16 14.43 -29.92
CA ASP A 302 -4.62 13.40 -29.00
C ASP A 302 -3.47 12.43 -28.59
N LEU A 303 -2.21 12.86 -28.66
CA LEU A 303 -1.07 12.11 -28.12
C LEU A 303 -0.72 12.60 -26.72
N ALA A 304 -0.02 11.77 -25.96
CA ALA A 304 0.40 12.05 -24.58
C ALA A 304 1.93 12.20 -24.52
N PRO A 305 2.48 13.36 -24.93
CA PRO A 305 3.90 13.59 -24.85
C PRO A 305 4.36 13.70 -23.40
N VAL A 306 5.38 12.92 -23.03
CA VAL A 306 6.07 12.97 -21.75
C VAL A 306 7.47 13.48 -22.03
N ILE A 307 7.75 14.69 -21.55
CA ILE A 307 9.08 15.29 -21.64
C ILE A 307 9.88 14.82 -20.44
N PHE A 308 11.05 14.24 -20.69
CA PHE A 308 12.00 13.92 -19.63
C PHE A 308 13.28 14.77 -19.80
N ASN A 309 13.50 15.71 -18.88
CA ASN A 309 14.69 16.57 -18.88
C ASN A 309 15.79 16.00 -17.99
N PHE A 310 17.03 16.01 -18.47
CA PHE A 310 18.18 15.54 -17.70
C PHE A 310 19.06 16.71 -17.29
N ASP A 311 19.19 16.96 -15.98
CA ASP A 311 20.18 17.88 -15.42
C ASP A 311 21.55 17.18 -15.28
N GLY A 312 22.19 16.88 -16.42
CA GLY A 312 23.56 16.38 -16.45
C GLY A 312 23.76 14.87 -16.16
N PRO A 313 24.98 14.34 -16.39
CA PRO A 313 25.25 12.89 -16.47
C PRO A 313 25.62 12.21 -15.13
N GLU A 314 25.23 12.75 -13.97
CA GLU A 314 25.79 12.29 -12.68
C GLU A 314 24.96 11.24 -11.92
N GLU A 315 23.71 10.95 -12.31
CA GLU A 315 22.85 10.04 -11.54
C GLU A 315 22.53 8.72 -12.27
N LYS A 316 22.94 7.58 -11.69
CA LYS A 316 22.62 6.22 -12.19
C LYS A 316 21.12 5.95 -12.33
N ASN A 317 20.26 6.68 -11.60
CA ASN A 317 18.80 6.47 -11.56
C ASN A 317 18.08 6.93 -12.84
N VAL A 318 18.72 7.81 -13.61
CA VAL A 318 18.16 8.39 -14.82
C VAL A 318 17.91 7.32 -15.88
N THR A 319 18.91 6.48 -16.15
CA THR A 319 18.84 5.43 -17.17
C THR A 319 17.77 4.38 -16.85
N GLU A 320 17.58 4.07 -15.58
CA GLU A 320 16.56 3.12 -15.11
C GLU A 320 15.14 3.69 -15.30
N THR A 321 14.97 4.97 -14.93
CA THR A 321 13.72 5.71 -15.16
C THR A 321 13.38 5.75 -16.64
N VAL A 322 14.37 6.04 -17.49
CA VAL A 322 14.19 6.05 -18.95
C VAL A 322 13.79 4.68 -19.48
N ARG A 323 14.36 3.57 -18.98
CA ARG A 323 13.92 2.23 -19.39
C ARG A 323 12.44 2.00 -19.04
N VAL A 324 12.04 2.28 -17.81
CA VAL A 324 10.65 2.09 -17.37
C VAL A 324 9.69 2.93 -18.23
N LEU A 325 9.99 4.22 -18.42
CA LEU A 325 9.16 5.11 -19.24
C LEU A 325 9.15 4.71 -20.71
N GLY A 326 10.28 4.28 -21.26
CA GLY A 326 10.38 3.83 -22.65
C GLY A 326 9.61 2.53 -22.90
N GLY A 327 9.61 1.60 -21.94
CA GLY A 327 8.77 0.41 -22.00
C GLY A 327 7.26 0.70 -21.92
N LEU A 328 6.88 1.83 -21.34
CA LEU A 328 5.49 2.32 -21.32
C LEU A 328 5.15 3.18 -22.54
N ALA A 329 6.14 3.73 -23.24
CA ALA A 329 5.94 4.61 -24.37
C ALA A 329 5.56 3.84 -25.64
N GLY A 330 4.66 4.41 -26.42
CA GLY A 330 4.25 3.84 -27.69
C GLY A 330 5.27 4.10 -28.80
N TRP A 331 6.11 5.12 -28.60
CA TRP A 331 7.27 5.49 -29.41
C TRP A 331 8.06 6.62 -28.71
N VAL A 332 9.29 6.82 -29.16
CA VAL A 332 10.26 7.75 -28.55
C VAL A 332 10.70 8.78 -29.59
N VAL A 333 10.86 10.03 -29.17
CA VAL A 333 11.58 11.08 -29.92
C VAL A 333 12.87 11.37 -29.19
N ALA A 334 14.01 11.22 -29.87
CA ALA A 334 15.33 11.49 -29.30
C ALA A 334 15.95 12.73 -29.97
N ASP A 335 16.10 13.81 -29.21
CA ASP A 335 16.76 15.02 -29.69
C ASP A 335 18.28 14.88 -29.61
N LEU A 336 18.90 14.74 -30.79
CA LEU A 336 20.35 14.61 -30.98
C LEU A 336 21.03 15.96 -31.19
N SER A 337 20.31 17.07 -31.03
CA SER A 337 20.79 18.42 -31.36
C SER A 337 21.74 19.00 -30.30
N ASP A 338 22.82 18.25 -29.99
CA ASP A 338 24.08 18.58 -29.30
C ASP A 338 24.87 17.26 -29.19
N PRO A 339 26.19 17.21 -29.47
CA PRO A 339 27.00 15.99 -29.38
C PRO A 339 26.99 15.26 -28.03
N LYS A 340 26.49 15.90 -26.95
CA LYS A 340 26.34 15.31 -25.62
C LYS A 340 24.91 14.86 -25.31
N SER A 341 23.99 14.91 -26.27
CA SER A 341 22.58 14.62 -26.04
C SER A 341 22.25 13.13 -26.12
N VAL A 342 21.72 12.63 -25.00
CA VAL A 342 21.02 11.34 -24.82
C VAL A 342 21.74 10.01 -25.21
N PRO A 343 23.08 9.89 -25.20
CA PRO A 343 23.71 8.65 -25.68
C PRO A 343 23.50 7.46 -24.73
N GLN A 344 23.43 7.67 -23.41
CA GLN A 344 23.21 6.60 -22.44
C GLN A 344 21.76 6.09 -22.49
N GLU A 345 20.82 7.00 -22.72
CA GLU A 345 19.39 6.75 -22.78
C GLU A 345 19.02 5.94 -24.02
N ILE A 346 19.54 6.33 -25.19
CA ILE A 346 19.39 5.55 -26.42
C ILE A 346 19.98 4.16 -26.24
N GLY A 347 21.20 4.06 -25.69
CA GLY A 347 21.85 2.77 -25.44
C GLY A 347 21.12 1.89 -24.42
N ALA A 348 20.31 2.47 -23.54
CA ALA A 348 19.47 1.73 -22.62
C ALA A 348 18.13 1.30 -23.22
N LEU A 349 17.57 2.11 -24.12
CA LEU A 349 16.26 1.86 -24.71
C LEU A 349 16.31 0.91 -25.90
N VAL A 350 17.19 1.20 -26.86
CA VAL A 350 17.20 0.54 -28.17
C VAL A 350 17.33 -0.99 -28.04
N PRO A 351 18.28 -1.54 -27.25
CA PRO A 351 18.37 -2.99 -27.05
C PRO A 351 17.23 -3.57 -26.19
N SER A 352 16.73 -2.79 -25.22
CA SER A 352 15.77 -3.29 -24.22
C SER A 352 14.35 -3.38 -24.79
N TYR A 353 14.03 -2.53 -25.77
CA TYR A 353 12.68 -2.38 -26.31
C TYR A 353 12.67 -2.39 -27.85
N PRO A 354 12.94 -3.54 -28.49
CA PRO A 354 12.95 -3.65 -29.96
C PRO A 354 11.60 -3.30 -30.59
N ASN A 355 10.49 -3.39 -29.86
CA ASN A 355 9.16 -3.10 -30.39
C ASN A 355 8.72 -1.63 -30.24
N VAL A 356 9.56 -0.78 -29.64
CA VAL A 356 9.25 0.64 -29.43
C VAL A 356 10.06 1.46 -30.45
N PRO A 357 9.42 2.09 -31.45
CA PRO A 357 10.15 2.85 -32.46
C PRO A 357 10.67 4.15 -31.85
N LEU A 358 11.90 4.50 -32.22
CA LEU A 358 12.61 5.70 -31.82
C LEU A 358 12.85 6.57 -33.06
N ILE A 359 12.43 7.83 -33.01
CA ILE A 359 12.68 8.83 -34.05
C ILE A 359 13.77 9.78 -33.57
N PRO A 360 14.96 9.75 -34.18
CA PRO A 360 15.98 10.74 -33.93
C PRO A 360 15.62 12.06 -34.62
N ILE A 361 15.76 13.19 -33.92
CA ILE A 361 15.63 14.53 -34.49
C ILE A 361 16.93 15.30 -34.32
N ILE A 362 17.29 16.12 -35.30
CA ILE A 362 18.52 16.93 -35.25
C ILE A 362 18.33 18.29 -35.92
N GLN A 363 18.79 19.36 -35.27
CA GLN A 363 18.63 20.71 -35.78
C GLN A 363 19.70 21.06 -36.83
N GLY A 364 19.25 21.49 -38.01
CA GLY A 364 20.08 22.01 -39.09
C GLY A 364 21.13 21.01 -39.57
N ASP A 365 22.35 21.51 -39.74
CA ASP A 365 23.50 20.74 -40.23
C ASP A 365 24.34 20.15 -39.09
N GLN A 366 23.79 20.05 -37.88
CA GLN A 366 24.47 19.36 -36.79
C GLN A 366 24.65 17.88 -37.14
N ASP A 367 25.75 17.31 -36.67
CA ASP A 367 26.02 15.88 -36.76
C ASP A 367 25.69 15.21 -35.42
N PRO A 368 25.13 13.99 -35.46
CA PRO A 368 24.90 13.23 -34.25
C PRO A 368 26.25 12.85 -33.59
N TYR A 369 26.20 12.46 -32.31
CA TYR A 369 27.40 12.01 -31.61
C TYR A 369 28.03 10.79 -32.30
N ALA A 370 29.35 10.63 -32.16
CA ALA A 370 30.14 9.69 -32.98
C ALA A 370 29.69 8.22 -32.93
N MET A 371 29.07 7.79 -31.83
CA MET A 371 28.59 6.42 -31.62
C MET A 371 27.13 6.20 -32.06
N PHE A 372 26.43 7.25 -32.51
CA PHE A 372 25.04 7.13 -32.94
C PHE A 372 24.84 6.26 -34.21
N PRO A 373 25.72 6.31 -35.23
CA PRO A 373 25.58 5.46 -36.41
C PRO A 373 25.44 3.97 -36.11
N ASP A 374 26.09 3.48 -35.04
CA ASP A 374 25.97 2.07 -34.59
C ASP A 374 24.54 1.69 -34.21
N TRP A 375 23.72 2.66 -33.77
CA TRP A 375 22.32 2.47 -33.43
C TRP A 375 21.39 2.63 -34.63
N GLN A 376 21.82 3.33 -35.69
CA GLN A 376 20.97 3.61 -36.86
C GLN A 376 20.66 2.35 -37.67
N ASP A 377 21.46 1.28 -37.50
CA ASP A 377 21.24 -0.04 -38.08
C ASP A 377 20.20 -0.89 -37.32
N GLU A 378 19.84 -0.49 -36.10
CA GLU A 378 18.83 -1.20 -35.29
C GLU A 378 17.43 -0.93 -35.84
N HIS A 379 16.62 -1.99 -35.95
CA HIS A 379 15.36 -1.92 -36.68
C HIS A 379 14.34 -0.94 -36.08
N ASN A 380 14.45 -0.68 -34.77
CA ASN A 380 13.60 0.22 -34.00
C ASN A 380 14.11 1.66 -33.98
N VAL A 381 15.26 1.96 -34.57
CA VAL A 381 15.75 3.32 -34.78
C VAL A 381 15.36 3.77 -36.19
N LEU A 382 14.40 4.67 -36.26
CA LEU A 382 13.87 5.19 -37.52
C LEU A 382 14.82 6.22 -38.12
N GLU A 383 14.59 6.55 -39.40
CA GLU A 383 15.39 7.56 -40.09
C GLU A 383 15.38 8.90 -39.34
N THR A 384 16.54 9.55 -39.28
CA THR A 384 16.70 10.82 -38.57
C THR A 384 15.93 11.94 -39.29
N ILE A 385 15.18 12.76 -38.54
CA ILE A 385 14.49 13.95 -39.05
C ILE A 385 15.36 15.19 -38.80
N ARG A 386 15.71 15.89 -39.88
CA ARG A 386 16.41 17.18 -39.81
C ARG A 386 15.41 18.33 -39.83
N TYR A 387 15.54 19.28 -38.91
CA TYR A 387 14.64 20.42 -38.80
C TYR A 387 15.40 21.75 -38.62
N LYS A 388 14.81 22.86 -39.05
CA LYS A 388 15.42 24.21 -38.94
C LYS A 388 15.04 24.90 -37.63
N ASP A 389 13.76 24.92 -37.32
CA ASP A 389 13.15 25.62 -36.19
C ASP A 389 11.91 24.85 -35.71
N ALA A 390 11.21 25.41 -34.71
CA ALA A 390 10.04 24.80 -34.10
C ALA A 390 8.88 24.62 -35.09
N ASP A 391 8.68 25.57 -36.01
CA ASP A 391 7.58 25.53 -36.98
C ASP A 391 7.85 24.46 -38.06
N ASP A 392 9.10 24.33 -38.51
CA ASP A 392 9.52 23.26 -39.42
C ASP A 392 9.38 21.87 -38.75
N LEU A 393 9.77 21.73 -37.48
CA LEU A 393 9.64 20.45 -36.77
C LEU A 393 8.18 20.04 -36.58
N THR A 394 7.33 20.95 -36.10
CA THR A 394 5.89 20.69 -35.90
C THR A 394 5.18 20.41 -37.23
N GLY A 395 5.56 21.09 -38.31
CA GLY A 395 5.06 20.84 -39.66
C GLY A 395 5.36 19.43 -40.21
N ARG A 396 6.35 18.72 -39.65
CA ARG A 396 6.76 17.37 -40.06
C ARG A 396 6.13 16.25 -39.24
N VAL A 397 5.46 16.56 -38.14
CA VAL A 397 4.89 15.55 -37.23
C VAL A 397 3.95 14.61 -37.96
N GLU A 398 2.99 15.14 -38.73
CA GLU A 398 2.01 14.33 -39.45
C GLU A 398 2.66 13.48 -40.56
N ASN A 399 3.38 14.15 -41.47
CA ASN A 399 3.83 13.53 -42.72
C ASN A 399 5.07 12.66 -42.56
N GLU A 400 5.90 12.90 -41.55
CA GLU A 400 7.11 12.13 -41.31
C GLU A 400 7.00 11.30 -40.04
N MET A 401 6.79 11.91 -38.87
CA MET A 401 6.87 11.18 -37.60
C MET A 401 5.77 10.11 -37.48
N LEU A 402 4.50 10.53 -37.58
CA LEU A 402 3.36 9.62 -37.40
C LEU A 402 3.31 8.55 -38.49
N ASN A 403 3.61 8.92 -39.74
CA ASN A 403 3.69 7.96 -40.84
C ASN A 403 4.77 6.90 -40.63
N ARG A 404 5.96 7.28 -40.16
CA ARG A 404 7.04 6.32 -39.88
C ARG A 404 6.68 5.38 -38.73
N VAL A 405 6.05 5.88 -37.66
CA VAL A 405 5.56 5.05 -36.55
C VAL A 405 4.46 4.09 -37.03
N ALA A 406 3.54 4.56 -37.87
CA ALA A 406 2.49 3.72 -38.45
C ALA A 406 3.09 2.60 -39.32
N ALA A 407 4.00 2.93 -40.23
CA ALA A 407 4.67 1.97 -41.10
C ALA A 407 5.47 0.92 -40.30
N PHE A 408 6.16 1.35 -39.24
CA PHE A 408 6.87 0.45 -38.34
C PHE A 408 5.91 -0.55 -37.67
N ARG A 409 4.77 -0.07 -37.15
CA ARG A 409 3.76 -0.92 -36.49
C ARG A 409 3.10 -1.89 -37.47
N GLU A 410 2.80 -1.46 -38.69
CA GLU A 410 2.28 -2.36 -39.74
C GLU A 410 3.25 -3.48 -40.09
N GLY A 411 4.55 -3.17 -40.16
CA GLY A 411 5.60 -4.17 -40.36
C GLY A 411 5.68 -5.19 -39.23
N GLN A 412 5.59 -4.73 -37.97
CA GLN A 412 5.58 -5.60 -36.78
C GLN A 412 4.36 -6.53 -36.76
N GLU A 413 3.17 -6.00 -37.04
CA GLU A 413 1.94 -6.79 -37.05
C GLU A 413 1.98 -7.86 -38.15
N SER A 414 2.48 -7.51 -39.34
CA SER A 414 2.67 -8.45 -40.46
C SER A 414 3.65 -9.58 -40.10
N HIS A 415 4.79 -9.24 -39.47
CA HIS A 415 5.76 -10.23 -39.01
C HIS A 415 5.20 -11.14 -37.91
N ARG A 416 4.41 -10.57 -36.99
CA ARG A 416 3.75 -11.33 -35.93
C ARG A 416 2.76 -12.34 -36.49
N GLN A 417 1.89 -11.93 -37.43
CA GLN A 417 0.92 -12.81 -38.08
C GLN A 417 1.62 -13.96 -38.82
N ILE A 418 2.69 -13.66 -39.56
CA ILE A 418 3.52 -14.68 -40.23
C ILE A 418 4.14 -15.66 -39.22
N ARG A 419 4.60 -15.16 -38.06
CA ARG A 419 5.19 -16.01 -37.01
C ARG A 419 4.15 -16.93 -36.37
N GLU A 420 2.99 -16.40 -36.00
CA GLU A 420 1.88 -17.16 -35.43
C GLU A 420 1.37 -18.23 -36.42
N GLU A 421 1.26 -17.88 -37.70
CA GLU A 421 0.89 -18.83 -38.76
C GLU A 421 1.94 -19.94 -38.94
N ASN A 422 3.23 -19.59 -38.95
CA ASN A 422 4.31 -20.58 -39.01
C ASN A 422 4.34 -21.52 -37.81
N GLU A 423 4.06 -21.02 -36.61
CA GLU A 423 3.99 -21.82 -35.40
C GLU A 423 2.81 -22.79 -35.43
N ARG A 424 1.62 -22.31 -35.85
CA ARG A 424 0.45 -23.15 -36.08
C ARG A 424 0.69 -24.24 -37.12
N LEU A 425 1.34 -23.90 -38.24
CA LEU A 425 1.71 -24.86 -39.28
C LEU A 425 2.71 -25.91 -38.75
N ARG A 426 3.67 -25.52 -37.90
CA ARG A 426 4.61 -26.46 -37.26
C ARG A 426 3.89 -27.42 -36.34
N GLU A 427 2.98 -26.94 -35.50
CA GLU A 427 2.17 -27.78 -34.62
C GLU A 427 1.31 -28.77 -35.41
N GLU A 428 0.72 -28.33 -36.52
CA GLU A 428 -0.06 -29.18 -37.40
C GLU A 428 0.79 -30.24 -38.10
N VAL A 429 2.00 -29.89 -38.57
CA VAL A 429 2.95 -30.86 -39.13
C VAL A 429 3.35 -31.91 -38.09
N GLU A 430 3.61 -31.51 -36.84
CA GLU A 430 3.95 -32.45 -35.76
C GLU A 430 2.76 -33.31 -35.32
N ARG A 431 1.54 -32.81 -35.43
CA ARG A 431 0.32 -33.62 -35.25
C ARG A 431 0.21 -34.68 -36.35
N LEU A 432 0.33 -34.28 -37.62
CA LEU A 432 0.23 -35.18 -38.77
C LEU A 432 1.35 -36.24 -38.79
N LYS A 433 2.58 -35.89 -38.38
CA LYS A 433 3.67 -36.86 -38.22
C LYS A 433 3.34 -37.93 -37.18
N ARG A 434 2.74 -37.56 -36.05
CA ARG A 434 2.31 -38.50 -35.00
C ARG A 434 1.21 -39.43 -35.53
N GLU A 435 0.19 -38.89 -36.20
CA GLU A 435 -0.88 -39.69 -36.81
C GLU A 435 -0.35 -40.65 -37.89
N LEU A 436 0.65 -40.24 -38.67
CA LEU A 436 1.28 -41.10 -39.69
C LEU A 436 2.08 -42.25 -39.06
N ALA A 437 2.82 -41.96 -37.98
CA ALA A 437 3.59 -42.96 -37.23
C ALA A 437 2.66 -44.02 -36.60
N GLU A 438 1.51 -43.59 -36.06
CA GLU A 438 0.49 -44.49 -35.51
C GLU A 438 -0.17 -45.39 -36.58
N ARG A 439 -0.26 -44.92 -37.84
CA ARG A 439 -0.79 -45.73 -38.96
C ARG A 439 0.22 -46.71 -39.56
N HIS A 440 1.51 -46.52 -39.31
CA HIS A 440 2.60 -47.39 -39.81
C HIS A 440 3.08 -48.41 -38.75
N SER A 441 2.64 -48.25 -37.50
CA SER A 441 2.66 -49.26 -36.44
C SER A 441 1.47 -50.20 -36.57
#